data_AF-A8URA4-F1
#
_entry.id   AF-A8URA4-F1
#
_cell.length_a   1.000
_cell.length_b   1.000
_cell.length_c   1.000
_cell.angle_alpha   90.00
_cell.angle_beta   90.00
_cell.angle_gamma   90.00
#
_symmetry.space_group_name_H-M   'P 1'
#
loop_
_entity.id
_entity.type
_entity.pdbx_description
1 polymer ?
#
loop_
_entity_poly.entity_id
_entity_poly.type
_entity_poly.pdbx_seq_one_letter_code
_entity_poly.pdbx_strand_id
1 'polypeptide(L)'
;MKGRVALSSGLISVLLIGCGGYDGVGLSDDNSAEAKRYEVLKAIDEGNYDFVIQALSSDITYGGAFTQDEGRLNLASAYVGKAGFDANDIVKEMVNTVNNNTTSDDFQQFIQALSKNIGTYGTLYLSKASALYGQIAGSCNPAPAEDIKKDACFYRGIVDVATAAVSIVSIVKDVNDWLNPQGCAEDANGNSVGDDADASACAIEYGANGSCTVTGASLTSLNSNLTFTDSQGNNYSFELVKIDVSGGSGCTNTNTFYRLIDNGSGTMAVTEGYCDTNFNPCNTPDGTTCYPCPVVDNGDVLDITETIVNTVESSQQIITSLVQGTDTEQAVNDFITEVCGADQNCTESEIASYLQ
;
A
#
# COMPACT_ATOMS: atom_id res chain seq x y z
N MET A 1 -21.74 30.09 -20.54
CA MET A 1 -21.16 29.51 -21.78
C MET A 1 -20.73 28.09 -21.44
N LYS A 2 -21.38 27.09 -22.04
CA LYS A 2 -21.10 25.66 -21.81
C LYS A 2 -19.94 25.26 -22.72
N GLY A 3 -18.73 25.21 -22.17
CA GLY A 3 -17.56 24.68 -22.85
C GLY A 3 -17.62 23.15 -22.82
N ARG A 4 -17.81 22.52 -23.97
CA ARG A 4 -17.63 21.07 -24.13
C ARG A 4 -16.12 20.83 -24.16
N VAL A 5 -15.59 20.20 -23.11
CA VAL A 5 -14.23 19.66 -23.12
C VAL A 5 -14.27 18.44 -24.05
N ALA A 6 -13.42 18.47 -25.07
CA ALA A 6 -13.26 17.37 -26.01
C ALA A 6 -12.44 16.28 -25.32
N LEU A 7 -13.04 15.11 -25.08
CA LEU A 7 -12.30 13.88 -24.80
C LEU A 7 -11.37 13.61 -25.98
N SER A 8 -10.08 13.92 -25.85
CA SER A 8 -9.07 13.32 -26.71
C SER A 8 -8.83 11.91 -26.18
N SER A 9 -9.46 10.93 -26.82
CA SER A 9 -9.16 9.52 -26.66
C SER A 9 -7.70 9.26 -27.08
N GLY A 10 -6.77 9.49 -26.17
CA GLY A 10 -5.44 8.93 -26.19
C GLY A 10 -5.57 7.47 -25.80
N LEU A 11 -5.84 6.63 -26.80
CA LEU A 11 -5.82 5.19 -26.68
C LEU A 11 -4.47 4.79 -26.05
N ILE A 12 -4.51 4.30 -24.81
CA ILE A 12 -3.41 3.52 -24.23
C ILE A 12 -3.29 2.29 -25.12
N SER A 13 -2.33 2.35 -26.06
CA SER A 13 -1.85 1.17 -26.75
C SER A 13 -1.08 0.36 -25.72
N VAL A 14 -1.79 -0.44 -24.92
CA VAL A 14 -1.19 -1.60 -24.26
C VAL A 14 -0.68 -2.44 -25.42
N LEU A 15 0.63 -2.37 -25.67
CA LEU A 15 1.31 -3.35 -26.48
C LEU A 15 1.31 -4.65 -25.68
N LEU A 16 0.16 -5.33 -25.67
CA LEU A 16 0.14 -6.76 -25.66
C LEU A 16 0.99 -7.15 -26.86
N ILE A 17 2.24 -7.53 -26.59
CA ILE A 17 3.10 -8.19 -27.57
C ILE A 17 2.38 -9.49 -27.89
N GLY A 18 1.46 -9.40 -28.87
CA GLY A 18 0.74 -10.52 -29.41
C GLY A 18 1.75 -11.49 -29.96
N CYS A 19 1.62 -12.75 -29.53
CA CYS A 19 2.30 -13.90 -30.08
C CYS A 19 2.16 -13.92 -31.61
N GLY A 20 3.18 -13.44 -32.30
CA GLY A 20 3.38 -13.70 -33.72
C GLY A 20 3.80 -15.15 -33.88
N GLY A 21 2.89 -15.97 -34.40
CA GLY A 21 3.03 -17.42 -34.50
C GLY A 21 4.24 -17.89 -35.31
N TYR A 22 4.82 -18.99 -34.85
CA TYR A 22 5.57 -19.93 -35.68
C TYR A 22 4.89 -21.30 -35.60
N ASP A 23 4.07 -21.59 -36.60
CA ASP A 23 3.77 -22.97 -36.99
C ASP A 23 5.06 -23.60 -37.51
N GLY A 24 5.68 -24.46 -36.70
CA GLY A 24 6.94 -25.10 -37.05
C GLY A 24 7.36 -26.17 -36.06
N VAL A 25 6.79 -27.38 -36.24
CA VAL A 25 7.33 -28.69 -35.83
C VAL A 25 8.74 -28.64 -35.21
N GLY A 26 8.79 -28.65 -33.89
CA GLY A 26 9.99 -28.89 -33.10
C GLY A 26 9.56 -29.47 -31.77
N LEU A 27 10.13 -30.62 -31.40
CA LEU A 27 10.03 -31.19 -30.07
C LEU A 27 10.43 -30.10 -29.08
N SER A 28 9.45 -29.51 -28.38
CA SER A 28 9.67 -28.42 -27.42
C SER A 28 10.63 -28.93 -26.35
N ASP A 29 11.87 -28.44 -26.37
CA ASP A 29 12.75 -28.60 -25.23
C ASP A 29 12.19 -27.68 -24.15
N ASP A 30 11.57 -28.28 -23.13
CA ASP A 30 11.01 -27.60 -21.96
C ASP A 30 12.07 -26.71 -21.25
N ASN A 31 13.35 -26.84 -21.59
CA ASN A 31 14.44 -26.02 -21.05
C ASN A 31 14.84 -24.82 -21.92
N SER A 32 14.22 -24.61 -23.08
CA SER A 32 14.49 -23.44 -23.93
C SER A 32 14.16 -22.13 -23.21
N ALA A 33 14.81 -21.04 -23.60
CA ALA A 33 14.55 -19.71 -23.04
C ALA A 33 13.09 -19.29 -23.26
N GLU A 34 12.52 -19.65 -24.42
CA GLU A 34 11.12 -19.39 -24.78
C GLU A 34 10.14 -20.20 -23.92
N ALA A 35 10.41 -21.49 -23.67
CA ALA A 35 9.57 -22.32 -22.81
C ALA A 35 9.55 -21.78 -21.37
N LYS A 36 10.71 -21.42 -20.84
CA LYS A 36 10.85 -20.81 -19.51
C LYS A 36 10.17 -19.44 -19.41
N ARG A 37 10.27 -18.62 -20.46
CA ARG A 37 9.56 -17.34 -20.54
C ARG A 37 8.05 -17.55 -20.50
N TYR A 38 7.55 -18.50 -21.30
CA TYR A 38 6.13 -18.85 -21.32
C TYR A 38 5.64 -19.38 -19.98
N GLU A 39 6.43 -20.23 -19.29
CA GLU A 39 6.10 -20.76 -17.97
C GLU A 39 5.86 -19.65 -16.93
N VAL A 40 6.76 -18.67 -16.86
CA VAL A 40 6.62 -17.53 -15.95
C VAL A 40 5.39 -16.67 -16.29
N LEU A 41 5.19 -16.31 -17.56
CA LEU A 41 4.05 -15.48 -17.98
C LEU A 41 2.72 -16.19 -17.73
N LYS A 42 2.65 -17.48 -18.06
CA LYS A 42 1.48 -18.31 -17.77
C LYS A 42 1.21 -18.38 -16.26
N ALA A 43 2.25 -18.51 -15.44
CA ALA A 43 2.09 -18.54 -13.98
C ALA A 43 1.57 -17.20 -13.43
N ILE A 44 1.96 -16.05 -13.99
CA ILE A 44 1.37 -14.75 -13.66
C ILE A 44 -0.12 -14.73 -14.04
N ASP A 45 -0.46 -15.14 -15.26
CA ASP A 45 -1.86 -15.15 -15.75
C ASP A 45 -2.76 -16.10 -14.95
N GLU A 46 -2.21 -17.22 -14.45
CA GLU A 46 -2.91 -18.19 -13.62
C GLU A 46 -2.92 -17.82 -12.12
N GLY A 47 -2.31 -16.69 -11.73
CA GLY A 47 -2.23 -16.25 -10.33
C GLY A 47 -1.25 -17.06 -9.46
N ASN A 48 -0.38 -17.87 -10.07
CA ASN A 48 0.65 -18.65 -9.38
C ASN A 48 1.88 -17.79 -9.07
N TYR A 49 1.68 -16.75 -8.28
CA TYR A 49 2.71 -15.76 -7.98
C TYR A 49 3.86 -16.31 -7.11
N ASP A 50 3.61 -17.31 -6.27
CA ASP A 50 4.66 -17.96 -5.47
C ASP A 50 5.75 -18.58 -6.34
N PHE A 51 5.33 -19.28 -7.40
CA PHE A 51 6.26 -19.86 -8.36
C PHE A 51 7.12 -18.79 -9.02
N VAL A 52 6.49 -17.70 -9.49
CA VAL A 52 7.19 -16.60 -10.18
C VAL A 52 8.19 -15.94 -9.23
N ILE A 53 7.78 -15.66 -8.00
CA ILE A 53 8.65 -15.07 -6.96
C ILE A 53 9.84 -15.98 -6.69
N GLN A 54 9.60 -17.27 -6.48
CA GLN A 54 10.67 -18.24 -6.22
C GLN A 54 11.65 -18.34 -7.39
N ALA A 55 11.13 -18.44 -8.62
CA ALA A 55 11.90 -18.56 -9.84
C ALA A 55 12.80 -17.34 -10.07
N LEU A 56 12.22 -16.14 -10.05
CA LEU A 56 12.91 -14.90 -10.41
C LEU A 56 13.75 -14.31 -9.27
N SER A 57 13.42 -14.59 -8.01
CA SER A 57 14.29 -14.20 -6.88
C SER A 57 15.57 -15.03 -6.83
N SER A 58 15.54 -16.27 -7.34
CA SER A 58 16.72 -17.15 -7.39
C SER A 58 17.63 -16.83 -8.58
N ASP A 59 17.04 -16.53 -9.74
CA ASP A 59 17.72 -16.09 -10.95
C ASP A 59 16.81 -15.12 -11.70
N ILE A 60 17.13 -13.83 -11.66
CA ILE A 60 16.32 -12.78 -12.28
C ILE A 60 16.17 -12.94 -13.80
N THR A 61 17.08 -13.66 -14.46
CA THR A 61 17.00 -13.93 -15.90
C THR A 61 16.25 -15.23 -16.23
N TYR A 62 15.99 -16.05 -15.21
CA TYR A 62 15.42 -17.39 -15.29
C TYR A 62 16.06 -18.26 -16.39
N GLY A 63 17.38 -18.43 -16.32
CA GLY A 63 18.16 -19.16 -17.30
C GLY A 63 18.26 -18.48 -18.66
N GLY A 64 18.24 -17.14 -18.70
CA GLY A 64 18.33 -16.33 -19.91
C GLY A 64 17.00 -16.13 -20.67
N ALA A 65 15.87 -16.52 -20.09
CA ALA A 65 14.53 -16.28 -20.61
C ALA A 65 14.15 -14.79 -20.66
N PHE A 66 14.74 -14.00 -19.75
CA PHE A 66 14.52 -12.57 -19.60
C PHE A 66 15.84 -11.79 -19.56
N THR A 67 15.82 -10.54 -20.03
CA THR A 67 16.78 -9.55 -19.57
C THR A 67 16.58 -9.27 -18.07
N GLN A 68 17.56 -8.64 -17.39
CA GLN A 68 17.40 -8.34 -15.97
C GLN A 68 16.19 -7.45 -15.69
N ASP A 69 15.93 -6.46 -16.55
CA ASP A 69 14.83 -5.51 -16.34
C ASP A 69 13.48 -6.17 -16.62
N GLU A 70 13.36 -6.99 -17.66
CA GLU A 70 12.15 -7.80 -17.87
C GLU A 70 11.91 -8.76 -16.70
N GLY A 71 12.96 -9.41 -16.18
CA GLY A 71 12.87 -10.27 -15.01
C GLY A 71 12.35 -9.53 -13.77
N ARG A 72 12.92 -8.36 -13.49
CA ARG A 72 12.44 -7.48 -12.39
C ARG A 72 11.01 -7.04 -12.59
N LEU A 73 10.60 -6.72 -13.83
CA LEU A 73 9.25 -6.30 -14.15
C LEU A 73 8.24 -7.41 -13.85
N ASN A 74 8.54 -8.65 -14.27
CA ASN A 74 7.69 -9.80 -13.99
C ASN A 74 7.67 -10.17 -12.50
N LEU A 75 8.82 -10.06 -11.81
CA LEU A 75 8.88 -10.28 -10.37
C LEU A 75 8.07 -9.21 -9.60
N ALA A 76 8.15 -7.95 -10.00
CA ALA A 76 7.34 -6.87 -9.43
C ALA A 76 5.84 -7.13 -9.65
N SER A 77 5.45 -7.54 -10.86
CA SER A 77 4.06 -7.92 -11.16
C SER A 77 3.57 -9.08 -10.30
N ALA A 78 4.42 -10.08 -10.03
CA ALA A 78 4.05 -11.19 -9.15
C ALA A 78 3.89 -10.74 -7.69
N TYR A 79 4.66 -9.76 -7.22
CA TYR A 79 4.45 -9.15 -5.91
C TYR A 79 3.16 -8.33 -5.85
N VAL A 80 2.82 -7.55 -6.88
CA VAL A 80 1.51 -6.88 -6.97
C VAL A 80 0.37 -7.91 -6.92
N GLY A 81 0.51 -9.02 -7.66
CA GLY A 81 -0.39 -10.16 -7.60
C GLY A 81 -0.53 -10.77 -6.21
N LYS A 82 0.58 -10.96 -5.50
CA LYS A 82 0.59 -11.44 -4.10
C LYS A 82 -0.06 -10.49 -3.11
N ALA A 83 0.03 -9.19 -3.37
CA ALA A 83 -0.71 -8.19 -2.61
C ALA A 83 -2.23 -8.26 -2.84
N GLY A 84 -2.69 -9.07 -3.80
CA GLY A 84 -4.10 -9.27 -4.10
C GLY A 84 -4.61 -8.44 -5.28
N PHE A 85 -3.71 -7.84 -6.06
CA PHE A 85 -4.08 -6.90 -7.13
C PHE A 85 -3.52 -7.33 -8.49
N ASP A 86 -4.21 -6.93 -9.56
CA ASP A 86 -3.62 -6.74 -10.88
C ASP A 86 -3.33 -5.24 -11.04
N ALA A 87 -2.18 -4.86 -11.61
CA ALA A 87 -1.85 -3.46 -11.83
C ALA A 87 -2.94 -2.73 -12.66
N ASN A 88 -3.56 -3.42 -13.62
CA ASN A 88 -4.67 -2.89 -14.39
C ASN A 88 -5.92 -2.69 -13.54
N ASP A 89 -6.14 -3.54 -12.54
CA ASP A 89 -7.29 -3.41 -11.65
C ASP A 89 -7.10 -2.21 -10.72
N ILE A 90 -5.89 -1.95 -10.23
CA ILE A 90 -5.59 -0.71 -9.49
C ILE A 90 -5.89 0.52 -10.36
N VAL A 91 -5.41 0.55 -11.61
CA VAL A 91 -5.68 1.67 -12.54
C VAL A 91 -7.17 1.82 -12.82
N LYS A 92 -7.89 0.72 -13.05
CA LYS A 92 -9.35 0.76 -13.27
C LYS A 92 -10.06 1.33 -12.05
N GLU A 93 -9.72 0.90 -10.84
CA GLU A 93 -10.32 1.43 -9.63
C GLU A 93 -10.02 2.92 -9.47
N MET A 94 -8.78 3.37 -9.71
CA MET A 94 -8.43 4.80 -9.69
C MET A 94 -9.28 5.62 -10.69
N VAL A 95 -9.42 5.13 -11.93
CA VAL A 95 -10.15 5.83 -12.99
C VAL A 95 -11.67 5.79 -12.80
N ASN A 96 -12.22 4.66 -12.34
CA ASN A 96 -13.65 4.52 -12.10
C ASN A 96 -14.13 5.48 -11.01
N THR A 97 -13.28 5.70 -10.02
CA THR A 97 -13.56 6.57 -8.90
C THR A 97 -13.74 8.03 -9.36
N VAL A 98 -12.79 8.59 -10.11
CA VAL A 98 -12.85 9.99 -10.62
C VAL A 98 -14.05 10.26 -11.53
N ASN A 99 -14.48 9.26 -12.31
CA ASN A 99 -15.54 9.45 -13.30
C ASN A 99 -16.95 9.59 -12.69
N ASN A 100 -17.13 9.28 -11.41
CA ASN A 100 -18.44 9.24 -10.79
C ASN A 100 -19.01 10.63 -10.38
N ASN A 101 -18.24 11.73 -10.47
CA ASN A 101 -18.72 13.13 -10.39
C ASN A 101 -19.63 13.45 -9.16
N THR A 102 -19.51 12.71 -8.07
CA THR A 102 -20.35 12.88 -6.87
C THR A 102 -19.48 13.04 -5.62
N THR A 103 -19.27 14.29 -5.22
CA THR A 103 -18.74 14.71 -3.89
C THR A 103 -17.36 14.17 -3.50
N SER A 104 -16.81 14.67 -2.39
CA SER A 104 -15.45 14.52 -1.88
C SER A 104 -15.05 13.10 -1.41
N ASP A 105 -15.69 12.04 -1.93
CA ASP A 105 -15.60 10.68 -1.37
C ASP A 105 -14.93 9.71 -2.36
N ASP A 106 -14.21 10.24 -3.35
CA ASP A 106 -13.56 9.45 -4.40
C ASP A 106 -12.45 8.59 -3.76
N PHE A 107 -11.52 9.19 -3.02
CA PHE A 107 -10.43 8.41 -2.44
C PHE A 107 -10.92 7.36 -1.44
N GLN A 108 -11.95 7.67 -0.65
CA GLN A 108 -12.60 6.70 0.24
C GLN A 108 -13.16 5.50 -0.53
N GLN A 109 -13.79 5.71 -1.69
CA GLN A 109 -14.25 4.62 -2.56
C GLN A 109 -13.08 3.79 -3.10
N PHE A 110 -11.97 4.43 -3.46
CA PHE A 110 -10.76 3.73 -3.89
C PHE A 110 -10.17 2.87 -2.76
N ILE A 111 -10.02 3.41 -1.55
CA ILE A 111 -9.59 2.63 -0.36
C ILE A 111 -10.55 1.46 -0.12
N GLN A 112 -11.86 1.68 -0.17
CA GLN A 112 -12.87 0.61 -0.01
C GLN A 112 -12.79 -0.45 -1.12
N ALA A 113 -12.40 -0.08 -2.34
CA ALA A 113 -12.21 -1.03 -3.43
C ALA A 113 -10.95 -1.87 -3.21
N LEU A 114 -9.85 -1.25 -2.79
CA LEU A 114 -8.60 -1.96 -2.51
C LEU A 114 -8.72 -2.88 -1.28
N SER A 115 -9.40 -2.44 -0.22
CA SER A 115 -9.55 -3.22 1.02
C SER A 115 -10.27 -4.55 0.83
N LYS A 116 -11.08 -4.69 -0.23
CA LYS A 116 -11.78 -5.95 -0.55
C LYS A 116 -10.87 -7.01 -1.17
N ASN A 117 -9.78 -6.59 -1.79
CA ASN A 117 -8.91 -7.46 -2.57
C ASN A 117 -7.53 -7.64 -1.93
N ILE A 118 -7.19 -6.83 -0.93
CA ILE A 118 -5.90 -6.89 -0.25
C ILE A 118 -5.62 -8.30 0.32
N GLY A 119 -4.50 -8.87 -0.11
CA GLY A 119 -3.96 -10.12 0.42
C GLY A 119 -3.27 -9.91 1.76
N THR A 120 -2.97 -11.02 2.46
CA THR A 120 -2.09 -10.97 3.63
C THR A 120 -0.70 -10.49 3.22
N TYR A 121 -0.08 -9.59 3.97
CA TYR A 121 1.20 -8.93 3.65
C TYR A 121 1.11 -8.01 2.43
N GLY A 122 -0.07 -7.42 2.20
CA GLY A 122 -0.36 -6.55 1.06
C GLY A 122 0.60 -5.36 0.96
N THR A 123 0.81 -4.63 2.06
CA THR A 123 1.74 -3.48 2.10
C THR A 123 3.17 -3.90 1.78
N LEU A 124 3.64 -5.01 2.38
CA LEU A 124 4.97 -5.55 2.17
C LEU A 124 5.21 -5.92 0.70
N TYR A 125 4.27 -6.61 0.07
CA TYR A 125 4.41 -7.03 -1.31
C TYR A 125 4.36 -5.85 -2.28
N LEU A 126 3.49 -4.85 -2.05
CA LEU A 126 3.50 -3.63 -2.85
C LEU A 126 4.81 -2.85 -2.70
N SER A 127 5.35 -2.74 -1.48
CA SER A 127 6.67 -2.11 -1.24
C SER A 127 7.79 -2.82 -2.03
N LYS A 128 7.82 -4.16 -2.02
CA LYS A 128 8.77 -4.96 -2.83
C LYS A 128 8.62 -4.72 -4.33
N ALA A 129 7.39 -4.61 -4.82
CA ALA A 129 7.12 -4.28 -6.21
C ALA A 129 7.64 -2.88 -6.56
N SER A 130 7.34 -1.87 -5.74
CA SER A 130 7.84 -0.51 -5.92
C SER A 130 9.37 -0.46 -5.98
N ALA A 131 10.06 -1.13 -5.06
CA ALA A 131 11.51 -1.21 -5.04
C ALA A 131 12.09 -1.81 -6.35
N LEU A 132 11.48 -2.87 -6.88
CA LEU A 132 11.89 -3.49 -8.14
C LEU A 132 11.66 -2.57 -9.34
N TYR A 133 10.51 -1.89 -9.42
CA TYR A 133 10.28 -0.88 -10.45
C TYR A 133 11.29 0.27 -10.35
N GLY A 134 11.61 0.71 -9.12
CA GLY A 134 12.64 1.71 -8.86
C GLY A 134 14.03 1.29 -9.36
N GLN A 135 14.40 0.01 -9.22
CA GLN A 135 15.66 -0.53 -9.75
C GLN A 135 15.72 -0.51 -11.28
N ILE A 136 14.60 -0.73 -11.98
CA ILE A 136 14.53 -0.67 -13.45
C ILE A 136 14.59 0.80 -13.91
N ALA A 137 13.74 1.64 -13.32
CA ALA A 137 13.56 3.03 -13.71
C ALA A 137 14.78 3.90 -13.41
N GLY A 138 15.39 3.73 -12.25
CA GLY A 138 16.35 4.68 -11.69
C GLY A 138 15.64 5.98 -11.30
N SER A 139 15.79 7.04 -12.12
CA SER A 139 15.05 8.29 -11.95
C SER A 139 13.87 8.37 -12.91
N CYS A 140 12.73 8.81 -12.39
CA CYS A 140 11.53 9.10 -13.19
C CYS A 140 11.37 10.59 -13.51
N ASN A 141 12.27 11.44 -13.00
CA ASN A 141 12.26 12.87 -13.28
C ASN A 141 13.65 13.36 -13.76
N PRO A 142 13.78 13.78 -15.04
CA PRO A 142 12.76 13.71 -16.09
C PRO A 142 12.45 12.26 -16.49
N ALA A 143 11.33 12.04 -17.18
CA ALA A 143 10.95 10.73 -17.68
C ALA A 143 12.09 10.08 -18.50
N PRO A 144 12.40 8.79 -18.28
CA PRO A 144 13.50 8.11 -18.96
C PRO A 144 13.20 7.94 -20.45
N ALA A 145 14.26 7.84 -21.27
CA ALA A 145 14.12 7.71 -22.72
C ALA A 145 13.64 6.32 -23.16
N GLU A 146 14.09 5.27 -22.47
CA GLU A 146 13.80 3.86 -22.77
C GLU A 146 12.39 3.48 -22.31
N ASP A 147 11.62 2.81 -23.16
CA ASP A 147 10.20 2.54 -22.89
C ASP A 147 9.99 1.64 -21.66
N ILE A 148 10.80 0.59 -21.46
CA ILE A 148 10.70 -0.27 -20.27
C ILE A 148 10.91 0.51 -18.96
N LYS A 149 11.74 1.57 -18.99
CA LYS A 149 11.96 2.42 -17.82
C LYS A 149 10.80 3.38 -17.60
N LYS A 150 10.15 3.87 -18.66
CA LYS A 150 8.92 4.66 -18.55
C LYS A 150 7.79 3.81 -17.98
N ASP A 151 7.64 2.59 -18.47
CA ASP A 151 6.66 1.63 -17.97
C ASP A 151 6.92 1.34 -16.49
N ALA A 152 8.17 1.06 -16.11
CA ALA A 152 8.55 0.86 -14.71
C ALA A 152 8.23 2.09 -13.86
N CYS A 153 8.50 3.31 -14.34
CA CYS A 153 8.09 4.52 -13.63
C CYS A 153 6.58 4.59 -13.46
N PHE A 154 5.80 4.38 -14.52
CA PHE A 154 4.35 4.42 -14.47
C PHE A 154 3.79 3.41 -13.46
N TYR A 155 4.23 2.15 -13.52
CA TYR A 155 3.81 1.12 -12.58
C TYR A 155 4.27 1.40 -11.16
N ARG A 156 5.48 1.95 -10.96
CA ARG A 156 5.92 2.41 -9.64
C ARG A 156 4.96 3.45 -9.07
N GLY A 157 4.58 4.46 -9.84
CA GLY A 157 3.65 5.49 -9.39
C GLY A 157 2.31 4.91 -8.94
N ILE A 158 1.75 3.96 -9.71
CA ILE A 158 0.50 3.27 -9.36
C ILE A 158 0.65 2.45 -8.08
N VAL A 159 1.74 1.69 -7.98
CA VAL A 159 2.02 0.84 -6.81
C VAL A 159 2.28 1.68 -5.57
N ASP A 160 2.96 2.82 -5.69
CA ASP A 160 3.21 3.75 -4.58
C ASP A 160 1.87 4.29 -4.02
N VAL A 161 0.94 4.71 -4.89
CA VAL A 161 -0.43 5.13 -4.47
C VAL A 161 -1.19 3.98 -3.81
N ALA A 162 -1.13 2.79 -4.41
CA ALA A 162 -1.77 1.61 -3.83
C ALA A 162 -1.15 1.25 -2.47
N THR A 163 0.16 1.38 -2.32
CA THR A 163 0.88 1.15 -1.04
C THR A 163 0.38 2.09 0.02
N ALA A 164 0.28 3.40 -0.28
CA ALA A 164 -0.24 4.39 0.66
C ALA A 164 -1.69 4.08 1.08
N ALA A 165 -2.56 3.78 0.11
CA ALA A 165 -3.95 3.43 0.39
C ALA A 165 -4.07 2.15 1.23
N VAL A 166 -3.29 1.11 0.90
CA VAL A 166 -3.26 -0.17 1.62
C VAL A 166 -2.65 0.00 3.02
N SER A 167 -1.67 0.88 3.21
CA SER A 167 -1.18 1.25 4.54
C SER A 167 -2.28 1.88 5.40
N ILE A 168 -3.12 2.75 4.82
CA ILE A 168 -4.30 3.31 5.51
C ILE A 168 -5.28 2.18 5.89
N VAL A 169 -5.58 1.25 4.97
CA VAL A 169 -6.43 0.08 5.27
C VAL A 169 -5.87 -0.73 6.44
N SER A 170 -4.57 -1.00 6.44
CA SER A 170 -3.90 -1.83 7.46
C SER A 170 -3.97 -1.21 8.86
N ILE A 171 -4.00 0.12 8.97
CA ILE A 171 -4.04 0.80 10.28
C ILE A 171 -5.47 0.95 10.83
N VAL A 172 -6.50 1.00 9.98
CA VAL A 172 -7.92 1.15 10.41
C VAL A 172 -8.72 -0.17 10.45
N LYS A 173 -8.10 -1.30 10.07
CA LYS A 173 -8.60 -2.70 10.07
C LYS A 173 -9.88 -2.98 9.27
N ASP A 174 -10.94 -2.20 9.44
CA ASP A 174 -12.18 -2.25 8.64
C ASP A 174 -12.53 -0.84 8.14
N VAL A 175 -12.40 -0.66 6.83
CA VAL A 175 -12.68 0.62 6.17
C VAL A 175 -14.16 1.01 6.25
N ASN A 176 -15.08 0.03 6.33
CA ASN A 176 -16.50 0.34 6.48
C ASN A 176 -16.81 0.82 7.89
N ASP A 177 -16.23 0.20 8.92
CA ASP A 177 -16.40 0.63 10.31
C ASP A 177 -15.78 2.01 10.53
N TRP A 178 -14.66 2.31 9.85
CA TRP A 178 -14.07 3.64 9.84
C TRP A 178 -15.01 4.69 9.23
N LEU A 179 -15.48 4.46 8.01
CA LEU A 179 -16.21 5.47 7.23
C LEU A 179 -17.71 5.54 7.54
N ASN A 180 -18.29 4.46 8.05
CA ASN A 180 -19.71 4.30 8.29
C ASN A 180 -20.01 3.51 9.59
N PRO A 181 -19.44 3.89 10.74
CA PRO A 181 -19.60 3.14 11.98
C PRO A 181 -21.08 2.99 12.39
N GLN A 182 -21.45 1.79 12.86
CA GLN A 182 -22.81 1.41 13.24
C GLN A 182 -22.96 1.29 14.76
N GLY A 183 -23.10 2.46 15.40
CA GLY A 183 -23.41 2.57 16.82
C GLY A 183 -22.21 2.31 17.72
N CYS A 184 -22.49 2.15 19.01
CA CYS A 184 -21.44 2.25 20.04
C CYS A 184 -20.32 1.22 19.94
N ALA A 185 -20.53 0.06 19.30
CA ALA A 185 -19.49 -0.96 19.18
C ALA A 185 -18.34 -0.53 18.25
N GLU A 186 -18.62 0.38 17.32
CA GLU A 186 -17.70 0.85 16.29
C GLU A 186 -17.36 2.34 16.45
N ASP A 187 -18.23 3.13 17.09
CA ASP A 187 -18.05 4.55 17.39
C ASP A 187 -18.51 4.84 18.83
N ALA A 188 -17.62 4.60 19.80
CA ALA A 188 -17.90 4.72 21.22
C ALA A 188 -17.89 6.18 21.71
N ASN A 189 -17.19 7.08 21.01
CA ASN A 189 -17.12 8.51 21.33
C ASN A 189 -18.24 9.33 20.64
N GLY A 190 -18.95 8.74 19.67
CA GLY A 190 -20.08 9.34 18.96
C GLY A 190 -19.67 10.42 17.96
N ASN A 191 -18.45 10.38 17.43
CA ASN A 191 -17.93 11.38 16.49
C ASN A 191 -18.24 11.03 15.01
N SER A 192 -18.92 9.91 14.74
CA SER A 192 -19.19 9.39 13.39
C SER A 192 -17.95 8.91 12.62
N VAL A 193 -16.87 8.59 13.34
CA VAL A 193 -15.64 7.98 12.84
C VAL A 193 -15.45 6.66 13.60
N GLY A 194 -14.99 5.62 12.91
CA GLY A 194 -14.71 4.36 13.57
C GLY A 194 -13.59 4.48 14.62
N ASP A 195 -13.78 3.88 15.79
CA ASP A 195 -12.86 3.98 16.93
C ASP A 195 -11.42 3.50 16.60
N ASP A 196 -11.25 2.59 15.63
CA ASP A 196 -9.93 2.10 15.22
C ASP A 196 -9.14 3.16 14.42
N ALA A 197 -9.86 4.02 13.68
CA ALA A 197 -9.27 5.17 13.00
C ALA A 197 -8.91 6.28 14.01
N ASP A 198 -9.77 6.54 14.99
CA ASP A 198 -9.45 7.43 16.12
C ASP A 198 -8.21 6.95 16.89
N ALA A 199 -8.12 5.65 17.16
CA ALA A 199 -6.97 5.06 17.82
C ALA A 199 -5.69 5.18 16.99
N SER A 200 -5.80 5.02 15.67
CA SER A 200 -4.67 5.21 14.75
C SER A 200 -4.23 6.67 14.71
N ALA A 201 -5.16 7.61 14.51
CA ALA A 201 -4.86 9.03 14.54
C ALA A 201 -4.19 9.45 15.86
N CYS A 202 -4.68 8.93 16.99
CA CYS A 202 -4.11 9.16 18.31
C CYS A 202 -2.67 8.65 18.44
N ALA A 203 -2.36 7.48 17.88
CA ALA A 203 -1.01 6.93 17.86
C ALA A 203 -0.07 7.71 16.92
N ILE A 204 -0.58 8.18 15.78
CA ILE A 204 0.16 9.02 14.82
C ILE A 204 0.52 10.36 15.48
N GLU A 205 -0.45 11.06 16.08
CA GLU A 205 -0.19 12.31 16.80
C GLU A 205 0.83 12.10 17.93
N TYR A 206 0.69 11.00 18.67
CA TYR A 206 1.61 10.69 19.75
C TYR A 206 3.04 10.43 19.28
N GLY A 207 3.24 9.70 18.18
CA GLY A 207 4.56 9.56 17.56
C GLY A 207 5.15 10.92 17.16
N ALA A 208 4.34 11.73 16.47
CA ALA A 208 4.75 13.03 15.95
C ALA A 208 5.13 14.06 17.03
N ASN A 209 4.34 14.12 18.12
CA ASN A 209 4.38 15.24 19.05
C ASN A 209 4.35 14.86 20.55
N GLY A 210 4.27 13.57 20.87
CA GLY A 210 4.22 13.05 22.24
C GLY A 210 2.88 13.25 22.95
N SER A 211 1.80 13.57 22.22
CA SER A 211 0.46 13.77 22.75
C SER A 211 -0.63 13.28 21.79
N CYS A 212 -1.80 12.94 22.34
CA CYS A 212 -2.98 12.58 21.57
C CYS A 212 -4.10 13.55 21.92
N THR A 213 -4.65 14.19 20.89
CA THR A 213 -5.68 15.23 20.96
C THR A 213 -7.02 14.80 20.38
N VAL A 214 -7.08 13.58 19.85
CA VAL A 214 -8.30 12.93 19.34
C VAL A 214 -9.38 12.89 20.41
N THR A 215 -10.57 13.37 20.06
CA THR A 215 -11.67 13.51 21.02
C THR A 215 -12.16 12.13 21.48
N GLY A 216 -12.22 11.92 22.80
CA GLY A 216 -12.67 10.65 23.37
C GLY A 216 -11.62 9.53 23.36
N ALA A 217 -10.44 9.76 22.78
CA ALA A 217 -9.32 8.82 22.88
C ALA A 217 -8.41 9.18 24.07
N SER A 218 -7.85 8.14 24.70
CA SER A 218 -6.83 8.30 25.73
C SER A 218 -5.71 7.29 25.51
N LEU A 219 -4.46 7.75 25.56
CA LEU A 219 -3.29 6.93 25.29
C LEU A 219 -2.51 6.65 26.57
N THR A 220 -2.04 5.41 26.70
CA THR A 220 -1.12 4.97 27.76
C THR A 220 0.06 4.23 27.15
N SER A 221 1.29 4.70 27.42
CA SER A 221 2.51 3.95 27.13
C SER A 221 2.64 2.75 28.07
N LEU A 222 2.75 1.54 27.51
CA LEU A 222 2.85 0.30 28.28
C LEU A 222 4.28 -0.22 28.37
N ASN A 223 5.04 -0.12 27.27
CA ASN A 223 6.42 -0.58 27.20
C ASN A 223 7.18 0.26 26.17
N SER A 224 8.12 1.09 26.62
CA SER A 224 8.89 1.99 25.75
C SER A 224 10.03 1.29 24.97
N ASN A 225 10.26 -0.01 25.16
CA ASN A 225 11.33 -0.75 24.49
C ASN A 225 10.95 -2.22 24.26
N LEU A 226 9.80 -2.45 23.64
CA LEU A 226 9.39 -3.75 23.13
C LEU A 226 10.29 -4.12 21.94
N THR A 227 10.94 -5.28 21.98
CA THR A 227 11.84 -5.72 20.90
C THR A 227 11.24 -6.90 20.17
N PHE A 228 11.12 -6.79 18.85
CA PHE A 228 10.84 -7.91 17.95
C PHE A 228 12.15 -8.43 17.36
N THR A 229 12.28 -9.74 17.23
CA THR A 229 13.45 -10.40 16.64
C THR A 229 13.00 -11.27 15.47
N ASP A 230 13.52 -11.01 14.28
CA ASP A 230 13.21 -11.85 13.12
C ASP A 230 14.00 -13.16 13.09
N SER A 231 13.70 -14.00 12.10
CA SER A 231 14.38 -15.28 11.90
C SER A 231 15.88 -15.17 11.59
N GLN A 232 16.37 -13.99 11.20
CA GLN A 232 17.79 -13.71 10.94
C GLN A 232 18.50 -13.15 12.17
N GLY A 233 17.77 -12.86 13.25
CA GLY A 233 18.29 -12.31 14.49
C GLY A 233 18.42 -10.78 14.48
N ASN A 234 17.82 -10.09 13.51
CA ASN A 234 17.72 -8.63 13.54
C ASN A 234 16.69 -8.22 14.60
N ASN A 235 16.97 -7.12 15.29
CA ASN A 235 16.13 -6.61 16.36
C ASN A 235 15.49 -5.28 15.97
N TYR A 236 14.20 -5.16 16.20
CA TYR A 236 13.38 -3.98 15.92
C TYR A 236 12.78 -3.49 17.24
N SER A 237 12.98 -2.22 17.58
CA SER A 237 12.61 -1.66 18.87
C SER A 237 11.41 -0.73 18.73
N PHE A 238 10.39 -0.95 19.56
CA PHE A 238 9.14 -0.20 19.54
C PHE A 238 8.74 0.27 20.92
N GLU A 239 7.98 1.35 20.96
CA GLU A 239 7.10 1.66 22.08
C GLU A 239 5.70 1.08 21.82
N LEU A 240 5.22 0.25 22.75
CA LEU A 240 3.84 -0.22 22.75
C LEU A 240 2.95 0.78 23.47
N VAL A 241 1.99 1.32 22.73
CA VAL A 241 0.95 2.19 23.27
C VAL A 241 -0.40 1.48 23.26
N LYS A 242 -1.18 1.74 24.32
CA LYS A 242 -2.58 1.35 24.44
C LYS A 242 -3.45 2.59 24.28
N ILE A 243 -4.42 2.53 23.39
CA ILE A 243 -5.41 3.60 23.19
C ILE A 243 -6.78 3.09 23.59
N ASP A 244 -7.45 3.81 24.49
CA ASP A 244 -8.84 3.58 24.89
C ASP A 244 -9.72 4.69 24.29
N VAL A 245 -10.67 4.32 23.43
CA VAL A 245 -11.68 5.23 22.85
C VAL A 245 -13.00 5.09 23.62
N SER A 246 -13.49 6.21 24.17
CA SER A 246 -14.67 6.28 25.02
C SER A 246 -15.28 7.68 25.08
N GLY A 247 -16.58 7.80 25.37
CA GLY A 247 -17.14 9.05 25.89
C GLY A 247 -18.32 9.68 25.16
N GLY A 248 -18.99 8.96 24.26
CA GLY A 248 -20.19 9.47 23.59
C GLY A 248 -21.41 9.54 24.49
N SER A 249 -22.31 10.50 24.23
CA SER A 249 -23.60 10.61 24.94
C SER A 249 -24.52 9.44 24.57
N GLY A 250 -24.44 8.34 25.30
CA GLY A 250 -25.27 7.14 25.09
C GLY A 250 -24.48 5.84 24.98
N CYS A 251 -23.16 5.91 24.82
CA CYS A 251 -22.28 4.75 24.78
C CYS A 251 -21.58 4.56 26.13
N THR A 252 -21.58 3.34 26.65
CA THR A 252 -20.93 2.98 27.92
C THR A 252 -19.73 2.06 27.75
N ASN A 253 -19.47 1.63 26.51
CA ASN A 253 -18.31 0.81 26.21
C ASN A 253 -17.06 1.67 26.05
N THR A 254 -15.93 1.02 26.20
CA THR A 254 -14.61 1.53 25.88
C THR A 254 -13.98 0.50 24.96
N ASN A 255 -13.55 0.96 23.80
CA ASN A 255 -12.85 0.12 22.85
C ASN A 255 -11.34 0.34 23.01
N THR A 256 -10.60 -0.75 23.15
CA THR A 256 -9.16 -0.75 23.43
C THR A 256 -8.40 -1.22 22.21
N PHE A 257 -7.38 -0.45 21.86
CA PHE A 257 -6.49 -0.71 20.74
C PHE A 257 -5.04 -0.68 21.19
N TYR A 258 -4.20 -1.41 20.47
CA TYR A 258 -2.76 -1.41 20.65
C TYR A 258 -2.10 -0.94 19.37
N ARG A 259 -1.08 -0.10 19.48
CA ARG A 259 -0.26 0.38 18.36
C ARG A 259 1.21 0.33 18.74
N LEU A 260 2.07 0.25 17.72
CA LEU A 260 3.51 0.29 17.87
C LEU A 260 4.03 1.61 17.31
N ILE A 261 4.83 2.31 18.11
CA ILE A 261 5.62 3.45 17.65
C ILE A 261 7.04 2.92 17.44
N ASP A 262 7.59 3.08 16.25
CA ASP A 262 8.98 2.72 16.00
C ASP A 262 9.90 3.68 16.78
N ASN A 263 10.80 3.13 17.61
CA ASN A 263 11.76 3.95 18.34
C ASN A 263 12.85 4.52 17.42
N GLY A 264 13.03 3.95 16.23
CA GLY A 264 13.97 4.45 15.22
C GLY A 264 13.49 5.75 14.58
N SER A 265 12.29 5.75 14.01
CA SER A 265 11.71 6.91 13.34
C SER A 265 10.90 7.83 14.25
N GLY A 266 10.40 7.32 15.39
CA GLY A 266 9.45 8.02 16.25
C GLY A 266 8.01 8.03 15.73
N THR A 267 7.72 7.24 14.70
CA THR A 267 6.44 7.27 14.00
C THR A 267 5.65 5.96 14.22
N MET A 268 4.36 5.96 13.91
CA MET A 268 3.58 4.72 14.03
C MET A 268 4.02 3.70 12.98
N ALA A 269 4.32 2.48 13.42
CA ALA A 269 4.61 1.38 12.51
C ALA A 269 3.35 0.91 11.78
N VAL A 270 3.48 0.56 10.51
CA VAL A 270 2.44 -0.19 9.79
C VAL A 270 2.42 -1.60 10.34
N THR A 271 1.22 -2.09 10.65
CA THR A 271 1.04 -3.43 11.23
C THR A 271 0.04 -4.23 10.43
N GLU A 272 0.30 -5.53 10.28
CA GLU A 272 -0.63 -6.44 9.61
C GLU A 272 -0.89 -7.69 10.45
N GLY A 273 -2.12 -7.80 10.95
CA GLY A 273 -2.50 -8.86 11.88
C GLY A 273 -1.77 -8.75 13.21
N TYR A 274 -1.61 -9.89 13.89
CA TYR A 274 -1.05 -9.95 15.23
C TYR A 274 0.02 -11.05 15.34
N CYS A 275 1.09 -10.76 16.07
CA CYS A 275 2.15 -11.73 16.34
C CYS A 275 2.81 -11.54 17.71
N ASP A 276 3.56 -12.55 18.13
CA ASP A 276 4.51 -12.42 19.25
C ASP A 276 5.78 -11.67 18.82
N THR A 277 6.70 -11.44 19.76
CA THR A 277 7.97 -10.74 19.48
C THR A 277 8.92 -11.51 18.56
N ASN A 278 8.58 -12.72 18.14
CA ASN A 278 9.36 -13.52 17.17
C ASN A 278 8.60 -13.67 15.84
N PHE A 279 7.60 -12.81 15.59
CA PHE A 279 6.76 -12.84 14.39
C PHE A 279 5.91 -14.11 14.23
N ASN A 280 5.68 -14.88 15.32
CA ASN A 280 4.75 -16.01 15.26
C ASN A 280 3.30 -15.47 15.33
N PRO A 281 2.41 -15.87 14.40
CA PRO A 281 1.03 -15.40 14.40
C PRO A 281 0.28 -15.71 15.71
N CYS A 282 -0.55 -14.77 16.15
CA CYS A 282 -1.44 -14.92 17.29
C CYS A 282 -2.81 -14.27 17.00
N ASN A 283 -3.78 -14.45 17.90
CA ASN A 283 -5.18 -14.12 17.58
C ASN A 283 -5.59 -12.69 17.89
N THR A 284 -5.24 -12.16 19.06
CA THR A 284 -5.75 -10.87 19.53
C THR A 284 -4.72 -10.23 20.44
N PRO A 285 -4.40 -8.95 20.23
CA PRO A 285 -3.39 -8.29 21.02
C PRO A 285 -3.88 -8.12 22.46
N ASP A 286 -3.02 -8.48 23.41
CA ASP A 286 -3.27 -8.37 24.86
C ASP A 286 -2.29 -7.40 25.54
N GLY A 287 -1.31 -6.91 24.78
CA GLY A 287 -0.23 -6.03 25.26
C GLY A 287 0.83 -6.73 26.10
N THR A 288 0.88 -8.07 26.12
CA THR A 288 1.85 -8.83 26.92
C THR A 288 2.48 -10.02 26.19
N THR A 289 1.72 -10.73 25.35
CA THR A 289 2.19 -11.91 24.61
C THR A 289 1.86 -11.82 23.13
N CYS A 290 0.79 -11.11 22.78
CA CYS A 290 0.34 -10.90 21.41
C CYS A 290 0.23 -9.39 21.16
N TYR A 291 0.77 -8.94 20.04
CA TYR A 291 0.91 -7.54 19.68
C TYR A 291 0.46 -7.30 18.24
N PRO A 292 0.14 -6.06 17.85
CA PRO A 292 0.14 -5.69 16.43
C PRO A 292 1.44 -6.15 15.77
N CYS A 293 1.35 -6.83 14.63
CA CYS A 293 2.54 -7.38 13.99
C CYS A 293 3.18 -6.33 13.07
N PRO A 294 4.36 -5.77 13.40
CA PRO A 294 4.97 -4.76 12.56
C PRO A 294 5.36 -5.34 11.21
N VAL A 295 5.20 -4.57 10.15
CA VAL A 295 5.67 -4.95 8.82
C VAL A 295 7.14 -4.56 8.70
N VAL A 296 7.98 -5.52 8.35
CA VAL A 296 9.43 -5.33 8.19
C VAL A 296 9.83 -5.79 6.79
N ASP A 297 10.58 -4.95 6.07
CA ASP A 297 11.18 -5.30 4.79
C ASP A 297 12.68 -5.03 4.80
N ASN A 298 13.48 -6.02 4.39
CA ASN A 298 14.94 -5.92 4.27
C ASN A 298 15.70 -5.35 5.49
N GLY A 299 15.15 -5.50 6.69
CA GLY A 299 15.77 -4.99 7.92
C GLY A 299 15.29 -3.61 8.35
N ASP A 300 14.35 -3.02 7.60
CA ASP A 300 13.73 -1.74 7.92
C ASP A 300 12.24 -1.95 8.28
N VAL A 301 11.76 -1.16 9.23
CA VAL A 301 10.35 -1.16 9.65
C VAL A 301 9.57 -0.28 8.68
N LEU A 302 8.48 -0.80 8.12
CA LEU A 302 7.56 0.02 7.36
C LEU A 302 6.73 0.86 8.34
N ASP A 303 6.91 2.16 8.30
CA ASP A 303 6.13 3.11 9.10
C ASP A 303 5.22 3.99 8.24
N ILE A 304 4.33 4.74 8.88
CA ILE A 304 3.36 5.61 8.18
C ILE A 304 4.05 6.69 7.34
N THR A 305 5.20 7.19 7.78
CA THR A 305 5.90 8.28 7.08
C THR A 305 6.55 7.72 5.82
N GLU A 306 7.21 6.58 5.92
CA GLU A 306 7.78 5.93 4.74
C GLU A 306 6.71 5.45 3.77
N THR A 307 5.64 4.83 4.26
CA THR A 307 4.68 4.15 3.39
C THR A 307 3.54 5.02 2.88
N ILE A 308 3.24 6.15 3.53
CA ILE A 308 2.23 7.11 3.09
C ILE A 308 2.92 8.40 2.63
N VAL A 309 3.65 9.12 3.48
CA VAL A 309 4.24 10.43 3.08
C VAL A 309 5.15 10.28 1.86
N ASN A 310 6.16 9.39 1.93
CA ASN A 310 7.16 9.29 0.86
C ASN A 310 6.60 8.69 -0.43
N THR A 311 5.70 7.70 -0.34
CA THR A 311 5.09 7.06 -1.52
C THR A 311 4.15 8.02 -2.25
N VAL A 312 3.40 8.83 -1.49
CA VAL A 312 2.49 9.83 -2.03
C VAL A 312 3.27 10.91 -2.79
N GLU A 313 4.32 11.47 -2.19
CA GLU A 313 5.21 12.44 -2.86
C GLU A 313 5.91 11.84 -4.09
N SER A 314 6.42 10.61 -3.98
CA SER A 314 7.04 9.87 -5.10
C SER A 314 6.06 9.71 -6.26
N SER A 315 4.83 9.27 -5.95
CA SER A 315 3.79 9.02 -6.96
C SER A 315 3.39 10.28 -7.70
N GLN A 316 3.30 11.42 -7.00
CA GLN A 316 2.96 12.70 -7.63
C GLN A 316 3.94 13.07 -8.72
N GLN A 317 5.23 13.04 -8.38
CA GLN A 317 6.30 13.45 -9.28
C GLN A 317 6.34 12.52 -10.50
N ILE A 318 6.16 11.22 -10.27
CA ILE A 318 6.14 10.20 -11.32
C ILE A 318 4.95 10.42 -12.26
N ILE A 319 3.74 10.48 -11.73
CA ILE A 319 2.50 10.49 -12.53
C ILE A 319 2.35 11.83 -13.27
N THR A 320 2.61 12.95 -12.61
CA THR A 320 2.62 14.29 -13.24
C THR A 320 3.67 14.41 -14.35
N SER A 321 4.77 13.64 -14.28
CA SER A 321 5.80 13.67 -15.33
C SER A 321 5.47 12.80 -16.54
N LEU A 322 4.61 11.78 -16.39
CA LEU A 322 4.37 10.76 -17.41
C LEU A 322 3.01 10.87 -18.10
N VAL A 323 1.96 11.25 -17.38
CA VAL A 323 0.56 11.18 -17.87
C VAL A 323 -0.18 12.52 -17.75
N GLN A 324 0.48 13.61 -18.14
CA GLN A 324 -0.08 14.96 -18.05
C GLN A 324 -1.45 15.11 -18.74
N GLY A 325 -2.39 15.72 -18.04
CA GLY A 325 -3.75 16.01 -18.50
C GLY A 325 -4.66 14.79 -18.55
N THR A 326 -4.34 13.71 -17.84
CA THR A 326 -5.17 12.50 -17.78
C THR A 326 -6.01 12.43 -16.51
N ASP A 327 -7.10 11.67 -16.56
CA ASP A 327 -7.94 11.37 -15.38
C ASP A 327 -7.12 10.68 -14.28
N THR A 328 -6.07 9.93 -14.63
CA THR A 328 -5.16 9.30 -13.67
C THR A 328 -4.31 10.33 -12.91
N GLU A 329 -3.79 11.36 -13.58
CA GLU A 329 -3.08 12.45 -12.89
C GLU A 329 -4.03 13.18 -11.93
N GLN A 330 -5.26 13.46 -12.38
CA GLN A 330 -6.24 14.11 -11.53
C GLN A 330 -6.60 13.24 -10.32
N ALA A 331 -6.87 11.95 -10.51
CA ALA A 331 -7.17 11.00 -9.43
C ALA A 331 -6.10 11.03 -8.33
N VAL A 332 -4.84 11.03 -8.76
CA VAL A 332 -3.70 11.04 -7.86
C VAL A 332 -3.62 12.37 -7.15
N ASN A 333 -3.64 13.50 -7.86
CA ASN A 333 -3.57 14.81 -7.22
C ASN A 333 -4.73 15.06 -6.24
N ASP A 334 -5.93 14.57 -6.54
CA ASP A 334 -7.08 14.67 -5.66
C ASP A 334 -6.84 13.83 -4.38
N PHE A 335 -6.34 12.60 -4.51
CA PHE A 335 -5.90 11.78 -3.37
C PHE A 335 -4.85 12.48 -2.49
N ILE A 336 -3.79 13.00 -3.10
CA ILE A 336 -2.72 13.70 -2.36
C ILE A 336 -3.30 14.89 -1.62
N THR A 337 -4.18 15.65 -2.28
CA THR A 337 -4.78 16.84 -1.69
C THR A 337 -5.72 16.50 -0.53
N GLU A 338 -6.39 15.35 -0.60
CA GLU A 338 -7.30 14.87 0.45
C GLU A 338 -6.54 14.39 1.70
N VAL A 339 -5.47 13.62 1.51
CA VAL A 339 -4.69 13.06 2.64
C VAL A 339 -3.68 14.06 3.20
N CYS A 340 -3.09 14.89 2.34
CA CYS A 340 -1.95 15.75 2.66
C CYS A 340 -2.26 17.24 2.59
N GLY A 341 -3.52 17.60 2.38
CA GLY A 341 -3.94 18.99 2.27
C GLY A 341 -3.53 19.69 0.97
N ALA A 342 -3.88 20.97 0.87
CA ALA A 342 -3.79 21.75 -0.37
C ALA A 342 -2.36 22.09 -0.80
N ASP A 343 -1.37 22.00 0.09
CA ASP A 343 0.03 22.23 -0.25
C ASP A 343 0.76 20.96 -0.71
N GLN A 344 0.09 19.80 -0.59
CA GLN A 344 0.53 18.49 -1.05
C GLN A 344 1.82 17.98 -0.39
N ASN A 345 2.18 18.54 0.78
CA ASN A 345 3.32 18.06 1.56
C ASN A 345 2.79 17.26 2.75
N CYS A 346 2.78 15.93 2.64
CA CYS A 346 2.13 15.10 3.65
C CYS A 346 2.89 15.16 4.99
N THR A 347 2.18 15.51 6.05
CA THR A 347 2.66 15.40 7.42
C THR A 347 1.88 14.36 8.20
N GLU A 348 2.48 13.81 9.25
CA GLU A 348 1.79 12.91 10.18
C GLU A 348 0.53 13.54 10.77
N SER A 349 0.56 14.86 11.02
CA SER A 349 -0.61 15.60 11.52
C SER A 349 -1.75 15.63 10.50
N GLU A 350 -1.46 15.72 9.21
CA GLU A 350 -2.49 15.69 8.16
C GLU A 350 -3.05 14.30 7.98
N ILE A 351 -2.22 13.25 8.05
CA ILE A 351 -2.69 11.87 8.03
C ILE A 351 -3.60 11.60 9.24
N ALA A 352 -3.20 12.02 10.45
CA ALA A 352 -4.03 11.89 11.64
C ALA A 352 -5.35 12.68 11.52
N SER A 353 -5.31 13.85 10.89
CA SER A 353 -6.52 14.65 10.63
C SER A 353 -7.42 14.02 9.57
N TYR A 354 -6.85 13.39 8.54
CA TYR A 354 -7.61 12.70 7.49
C TYR A 354 -8.36 11.47 8.01
N LEU A 355 -7.84 10.83 9.06
CA LEU A 355 -8.51 9.70 9.71
C LEU A 355 -9.72 10.11 10.57
N GLN A 356 -9.90 11.41 10.88
CA GLN A 356 -10.96 11.97 11.74
C GLN A 356 -11.96 12.83 10.94
#